data_AF-A0A2E9B6U0-F1
#
_entry.id   AF-A0A2E9B6U0-F1
#
_cell.length_a   1.000
_cell.length_b   1.000
_cell.length_c   1.000
_cell.angle_alpha   90.00
_cell.angle_beta   90.00
_cell.angle_gamma   90.00
#
_symmetry.space_group_name_H-M   'P 1'
#
loop_
_entity.id
_entity.type
_entity.pdbx_description
1 polymer ?
#
loop_
_entity_poly.entity_id
_entity_poly.type
_entity_poly.pdbx_seq_one_letter_code
_entity_poly.pdbx_strand_id
1 'polypeptide(L)'
;MIKLEKNIQYLLSFFVILILIFFAVVNSKTICDDLDGKSRNGVLFLKESKKPYTGRSLCIWDINNTVWYEGNYKDGLKEGLWTFYNIDSTKKSEINYENGKMNGVRLIYNSNNQIMKRMECKENICKTVNQSID
;
A
#
# COMPACT_ATOMS: atom_id res chain seq x y z
N MET A 1 33.22 33.86 13.47
CA MET A 1 33.79 32.51 13.27
C MET A 1 32.82 31.42 13.73
N ILE A 2 32.33 31.44 14.98
CA ILE A 2 31.34 30.47 15.52
C ILE A 2 30.07 30.27 14.65
N LYS A 3 29.52 31.34 14.06
CA LYS A 3 28.32 31.25 13.18
C LYS A 3 28.58 30.46 11.90
N LEU A 4 29.80 30.56 11.34
CA LEU A 4 30.18 29.86 10.12
C LEU A 4 30.38 28.36 10.39
N GLU A 5 31.03 28.02 11.50
CA GLU A 5 31.22 26.63 11.94
C GLU A 5 29.87 25.92 12.19
N LYS A 6 28.94 26.60 12.87
CA LYS A 6 27.58 26.09 13.06
C LYS A 6 26.85 25.86 11.72
N ASN A 7 26.96 26.78 10.77
CA ASN A 7 26.34 26.62 9.44
C ASN A 7 26.94 25.44 8.67
N ILE A 8 28.26 25.23 8.73
CA ILE A 8 28.93 24.09 8.13
C ILE A 8 28.47 22.79 8.80
N GLN A 9 28.35 22.77 10.13
CA GLN A 9 27.85 21.61 10.86
C GLN A 9 26.40 21.26 10.48
N TYR A 10 25.52 22.26 10.34
CA TYR A 10 24.14 22.03 9.88
C TYR A 10 24.10 21.50 8.45
N LEU A 11 24.94 22.04 7.56
CA LEU A 11 25.04 21.58 6.17
C LEU A 11 25.49 20.12 6.09
N LEU A 12 26.55 19.75 6.84
CA LEU A 12 27.03 18.37 6.92
C LEU A 12 25.97 17.43 7.49
N SER A 13 25.27 17.86 8.56
CA SER A 13 24.18 17.08 9.17
C SER A 13 23.03 16.85 8.19
N PHE A 14 22.66 17.87 7.40
CA PHE A 14 21.66 17.75 6.35
C PHE A 14 22.06 16.74 5.27
N PHE A 15 23.31 16.78 4.80
CA PHE A 15 23.81 15.80 3.82
C PHE A 15 23.81 14.37 4.36
N VAL A 16 24.18 14.15 5.63
CA VAL A 16 24.10 12.81 6.26
C VAL A 16 22.66 12.31 6.29
N ILE A 17 21.69 13.15 6.66
CA ILE A 17 20.27 12.79 6.65
C ILE A 17 19.80 12.44 5.24
N LEU A 18 20.18 13.22 4.22
CA LEU A 18 19.85 12.92 2.83
C LEU A 18 20.44 11.58 2.36
N ILE A 19 21.67 11.26 2.75
CA ILE A 19 22.31 9.97 2.43
C ILE A 19 21.54 8.82 3.09
N LEU A 20 21.15 8.97 4.36
CA LEU A 20 20.35 7.95 5.06
C LEU A 20 18.98 7.74 4.41
N ILE A 21 18.31 8.83 3.99
CA ILE A 21 17.03 8.75 3.26
C ILE A 21 17.23 8.06 1.91
N PHE A 22 18.27 8.43 1.17
CA PHE A 22 18.57 7.83 -0.14
C PHE A 22 18.84 6.33 -0.01
N PHE A 23 19.64 5.91 0.97
CA PHE A 23 19.90 4.50 1.23
C PHE A 23 18.62 3.73 1.59
N ALA A 24 17.72 4.32 2.37
CA ALA A 24 16.44 3.70 2.72
C ALA A 24 15.53 3.50 1.49
N VAL A 25 15.50 4.46 0.57
CA VAL A 25 14.67 4.38 -0.65
C VAL A 25 15.21 3.34 -1.63
N VAL A 26 16.51 3.33 -1.90
CA VAL A 26 17.14 2.43 -2.89
C VAL A 26 17.00 0.95 -2.50
N ASN A 27 16.97 0.64 -1.19
CA ASN A 27 16.90 -0.73 -0.70
C ASN A 27 15.48 -1.22 -0.39
N SER A 28 14.45 -0.46 -0.74
CA SER A 28 13.06 -0.91 -0.56
C SER A 28 12.71 -1.95 -1.63
N LYS A 29 12.91 -3.23 -1.32
CA LYS A 29 12.43 -4.32 -2.18
C LYS A 29 10.90 -4.30 -2.19
N THR A 30 10.32 -3.98 -3.34
CA THR A 30 8.91 -4.21 -3.60
C THR A 30 8.65 -5.71 -3.65
N ILE A 31 7.66 -6.18 -2.90
CA ILE A 31 7.24 -7.59 -2.88
C ILE A 31 5.85 -7.73 -3.50
N CYS A 32 5.56 -8.91 -4.02
CA CYS A 32 4.20 -9.35 -4.31
C CYS A 32 3.84 -10.46 -3.32
N ASP A 33 2.80 -10.25 -2.50
CA ASP A 33 2.43 -11.21 -1.44
C ASP A 33 2.01 -12.57 -1.98
N ASP A 34 1.41 -12.65 -3.17
CA ASP A 34 1.08 -13.94 -3.80
C ASP A 34 2.33 -14.74 -4.24
N LEU A 35 3.43 -14.06 -4.56
CA LEU A 35 4.66 -14.69 -5.07
C LEU A 35 5.73 -14.86 -3.98
N ASP A 36 5.92 -13.86 -3.14
CA ASP A 36 6.95 -13.78 -2.11
C ASP A 36 6.45 -14.27 -0.74
N GLY A 37 5.13 -14.28 -0.55
CA GLY A 37 4.47 -14.55 0.70
C GLY A 37 4.00 -16.00 0.90
N LYS A 38 3.66 -16.30 2.15
CA LYS A 38 2.96 -17.49 2.60
C LYS A 38 2.00 -17.07 3.71
N SER A 39 0.70 -17.25 3.47
CA SER A 39 -0.31 -17.05 4.51
C SER A 39 -0.30 -18.20 5.52
N ARG A 40 -0.34 -17.86 6.81
CA ARG A 40 -0.47 -18.81 7.93
C ARG A 40 -1.59 -18.29 8.83
N ASN A 41 -2.74 -18.97 8.84
CA ASN A 41 -3.93 -18.53 9.59
C ASN A 41 -4.36 -17.08 9.31
N GLY A 42 -4.28 -16.65 8.04
CA GLY A 42 -4.65 -15.28 7.63
C GLY A 42 -3.57 -14.23 7.85
N VAL A 43 -2.44 -14.59 8.46
CA VAL A 43 -1.29 -13.70 8.66
C VAL A 43 -0.25 -13.96 7.58
N LEU A 44 0.19 -12.91 6.90
CA LEU A 44 1.21 -12.97 5.85
C LEU A 44 2.62 -13.04 6.44
N PHE A 45 3.41 -14.00 5.95
CA PHE A 45 4.85 -14.10 6.18
C PHE A 45 5.57 -14.15 4.83
N LEU A 46 6.74 -13.54 4.71
CA LEU A 46 7.61 -13.85 3.56
C LEU A 46 8.19 -15.27 3.72
N LYS A 47 8.47 -15.97 2.62
CA LYS A 47 8.86 -17.40 2.59
C LYS A 47 9.90 -17.80 3.65
N GLU A 48 10.94 -16.98 3.83
CA GLU A 48 12.03 -17.21 4.79
C GLU A 48 11.87 -16.50 6.15
N SER A 49 10.79 -15.73 6.32
CA SER A 49 10.56 -14.95 7.55
C SER A 49 9.83 -15.78 8.62
N LYS A 50 10.29 -15.61 9.86
CA LYS A 50 9.57 -16.07 11.07
C LYS A 50 8.64 -15.01 11.65
N LYS A 51 8.80 -13.74 11.26
CA LYS A 51 7.95 -12.62 11.72
C LYS A 51 6.89 -12.28 10.66
N PRO A 52 5.69 -11.85 11.08
CA PRO A 52 4.69 -11.33 10.16
C PRO A 52 5.24 -10.18 9.31
N TYR A 53 4.77 -10.07 8.08
CA TYR A 53 5.22 -9.05 7.15
C TYR A 53 4.59 -7.68 7.46
N THR A 54 5.43 -6.63 7.50
CA THR A 54 4.98 -5.23 7.58
C THR A 54 5.65 -4.47 6.45
N GLY A 55 4.85 -3.83 5.60
CA GLY A 55 5.33 -3.11 4.43
C GLY A 55 4.36 -3.12 3.26
N ARG A 56 4.82 -2.55 2.13
CA ARG A 56 4.03 -2.43 0.91
C ARG A 56 4.05 -3.71 0.08
N SER A 57 2.87 -4.17 -0.35
CA SER A 57 2.73 -5.14 -1.44
C SER A 57 2.35 -4.43 -2.73
N LEU A 58 2.99 -4.82 -3.84
CA LEU A 58 2.66 -4.42 -5.20
C LEU A 58 2.79 -5.66 -6.08
N CYS A 59 1.66 -6.23 -6.48
CA CYS A 59 1.62 -7.40 -7.34
C CYS A 59 1.40 -6.97 -8.79
N ILE A 60 2.26 -7.48 -9.67
CA ILE A 60 2.29 -7.15 -11.11
C ILE A 60 2.05 -8.44 -11.91
N TRP A 61 1.29 -8.34 -13.00
CA TRP A 61 1.11 -9.37 -14.00
C TRP A 61 2.30 -9.38 -14.97
N ASP A 62 2.99 -10.52 -15.09
CA ASP A 62 4.28 -10.62 -15.80
C ASP A 62 4.21 -10.32 -17.30
N ILE A 63 3.08 -10.57 -17.97
CA ILE A 63 3.04 -10.48 -19.44
C ILE A 63 3.02 -9.03 -19.99
N ASN A 64 2.55 -8.06 -19.19
CA ASN A 64 2.33 -6.67 -19.61
C ASN A 64 2.81 -5.64 -18.58
N ASN A 65 3.47 -6.08 -17.50
CA ASN A 65 3.84 -5.23 -16.37
C ASN A 65 2.63 -4.47 -15.76
N THR A 66 1.45 -5.08 -15.85
CA THR A 66 0.19 -4.51 -15.37
C THR A 66 0.08 -4.72 -13.87
N VAL A 67 -0.11 -3.66 -13.10
CA VAL A 67 -0.37 -3.80 -11.66
C VAL A 67 -1.71 -4.52 -11.46
N TRP A 68 -1.74 -5.58 -10.65
CA TRP A 68 -2.98 -6.26 -10.28
C TRP A 68 -3.61 -5.60 -9.04
N TYR A 69 -2.79 -5.36 -8.03
CA TYR A 69 -3.18 -4.61 -6.84
C TYR A 69 -1.95 -4.09 -6.08
N GLU A 70 -2.22 -3.13 -5.21
CA GLU A 70 -1.26 -2.63 -4.25
C GLU A 70 -1.92 -2.26 -2.92
N GLY A 71 -1.12 -2.29 -1.87
CA GLY A 71 -1.54 -1.89 -0.53
C GLY A 71 -0.44 -2.13 0.49
N ASN A 72 -0.77 -1.96 1.78
CA ASN A 72 0.17 -2.21 2.85
C ASN A 72 -0.32 -3.32 3.77
N TYR A 73 0.66 -4.01 4.36
CA TYR A 73 0.50 -4.93 5.46
C TYR A 73 1.08 -4.33 6.74
N LYS A 74 0.43 -4.62 7.85
CA LYS A 74 0.91 -4.37 9.21
C LYS A 74 0.72 -5.65 10.02
N ASP A 75 1.81 -6.17 10.56
CA ASP A 75 1.84 -7.43 11.32
C ASP A 75 1.20 -8.60 10.55
N GLY A 76 1.43 -8.64 9.24
CA GLY A 76 0.93 -9.65 8.31
C GLY A 76 -0.55 -9.50 7.94
N LEU A 77 -1.22 -8.43 8.36
CA LEU A 77 -2.62 -8.14 8.07
C LEU A 77 -2.75 -6.93 7.14
N LYS A 78 -3.70 -6.94 6.21
CA LYS A 78 -3.96 -5.79 5.32
C LYS A 78 -4.31 -4.54 6.15
N GLU A 79 -3.70 -3.42 5.81
CA GLU A 79 -3.83 -2.17 6.53
C GLU A 79 -3.93 -0.98 5.55
N GLY A 80 -4.86 -0.07 5.82
CA GLY A 80 -5.08 1.14 5.04
C GLY A 80 -5.70 0.88 3.68
N LEU A 81 -5.43 1.80 2.74
CA LEU A 81 -5.99 1.75 1.39
C LEU A 81 -5.33 0.65 0.56
N TRP A 82 -6.17 -0.18 -0.05
CA TRP A 82 -5.81 -1.15 -1.06
C TRP A 82 -6.48 -0.82 -2.37
N THR A 83 -5.69 -0.79 -3.45
CA THR A 83 -6.15 -0.50 -4.81
C THR A 83 -6.02 -1.74 -5.66
N PHE A 84 -7.07 -2.04 -6.42
CA PHE A 84 -7.12 -3.16 -7.36
C PHE A 84 -7.37 -2.60 -8.75
N TYR A 85 -6.72 -3.20 -9.74
CA TYR A 85 -6.73 -2.72 -11.12
C TYR A 85 -7.30 -3.79 -12.06
N ASN A 86 -7.75 -3.33 -13.22
CA ASN A 86 -8.09 -4.18 -14.36
C ASN A 86 -6.83 -4.50 -15.17
N ILE A 87 -6.95 -5.41 -16.14
CA ILE A 87 -5.83 -5.82 -17.01
C ILE A 87 -5.28 -4.68 -17.89
N ASP A 88 -6.08 -3.64 -18.11
CA ASP A 88 -5.69 -2.42 -18.83
C ASP A 88 -5.08 -1.35 -17.90
N SER A 89 -4.77 -1.70 -16.65
CA SER A 89 -4.28 -0.80 -15.59
C SER A 89 -5.27 0.28 -15.13
N THR A 90 -6.54 0.25 -15.57
CA THR A 90 -7.57 1.13 -15.01
C THR A 90 -7.94 0.70 -13.59
N LYS A 91 -8.38 1.64 -12.75
CA LYS A 91 -8.80 1.30 -11.38
C LYS A 91 -10.06 0.45 -11.45
N LYS A 92 -10.04 -0.69 -10.78
CA LYS A 92 -11.21 -1.57 -10.62
C LYS A 92 -11.95 -1.25 -9.33
N SER A 93 -11.21 -1.16 -8.23
CA SER A 93 -11.77 -0.83 -6.92
C SER A 93 -10.72 -0.36 -5.95
N GLU A 94 -11.16 0.44 -4.98
CA GLU A 94 -10.39 0.85 -3.81
C GLU A 94 -11.12 0.41 -2.55
N ILE A 95 -10.39 -0.01 -1.53
CA ILE A 95 -10.99 -0.46 -0.27
C ILE A 95 -10.04 -0.22 0.90
N ASN A 96 -10.58 0.28 2.00
CA ASN A 96 -9.84 0.44 3.25
C ASN A 96 -9.90 -0.84 4.08
N TYR A 97 -8.74 -1.23 4.62
CA TYR A 97 -8.60 -2.31 5.58
C TYR A 97 -8.07 -1.78 6.92
N GLU A 98 -8.51 -2.42 8.00
CA GLU A 98 -7.98 -2.22 9.34
C GLU A 98 -7.83 -3.59 9.98
N ASN A 99 -6.62 -3.94 10.43
CA ASN A 99 -6.31 -5.24 11.03
C ASN A 99 -6.79 -6.43 10.17
N GLY A 100 -6.61 -6.33 8.85
CA GLY A 100 -6.95 -7.38 7.89
C GLY A 100 -8.42 -7.46 7.51
N LYS A 101 -9.29 -6.58 8.05
CA LYS A 101 -10.71 -6.55 7.75
C LYS A 101 -11.09 -5.33 6.96
N MET A 102 -12.04 -5.45 6.04
CA MET A 102 -12.56 -4.30 5.31
C MET A 102 -13.30 -3.38 6.29
N ASN A 103 -12.77 -2.17 6.46
CA ASN A 103 -13.26 -1.17 7.41
C ASN A 103 -13.11 0.22 6.78
N GLY A 104 -14.22 0.96 6.69
CA GLY A 104 -14.31 2.25 6.00
C GLY A 104 -14.82 2.12 4.57
N VAL A 105 -14.41 3.06 3.71
CA VAL A 105 -14.98 3.21 2.36
C VAL A 105 -14.43 2.15 1.39
N ARG A 106 -15.34 1.59 0.59
CA ARG A 106 -15.03 0.84 -0.65
C ARG A 106 -15.63 1.54 -1.86
N LEU A 107 -14.82 1.72 -2.89
CA LEU A 107 -15.20 2.32 -4.18
C LEU A 107 -15.06 1.28 -5.29
N ILE A 108 -16.00 1.27 -6.22
CA ILE A 108 -15.95 0.47 -7.45
C ILE A 108 -16.06 1.43 -8.62
N TYR A 109 -15.19 1.26 -9.61
CA TYR A 109 -15.08 2.15 -10.76
C TYR A 109 -15.55 1.47 -12.06
N ASN A 110 -15.97 2.27 -13.04
CA ASN A 110 -16.15 1.83 -14.43
C ASN A 110 -14.84 1.97 -15.22
N SER A 111 -14.86 1.57 -16.50
CA SER A 111 -13.72 1.69 -17.43
C SER A 111 -13.27 3.13 -17.69
N ASN A 112 -14.12 4.13 -17.39
CA ASN A 112 -13.80 5.55 -17.52
C ASN A 112 -13.26 6.14 -16.20
N ASN A 113 -12.88 5.30 -15.23
CA ASN A 113 -12.43 5.69 -13.88
C ASN A 113 -13.48 6.49 -13.07
N GLN A 114 -14.77 6.40 -13.40
CA GLN A 114 -15.85 7.03 -12.62
C GLN A 114 -16.35 6.06 -11.55
N ILE A 115 -16.70 6.58 -10.37
CA ILE A 115 -17.24 5.77 -9.27
C ILE A 115 -18.65 5.29 -9.65
N MET A 116 -18.83 3.98 -9.77
CA MET A 116 -20.13 3.35 -9.97
C MET A 116 -20.84 3.06 -8.65
N LYS A 117 -20.08 2.66 -7.62
CA LYS A 117 -20.63 2.32 -6.31
C LYS A 117 -19.70 2.81 -5.21
N ARG A 118 -20.30 3.45 -4.22
CA ARG A 118 -19.70 3.73 -2.91
C ARG A 118 -20.37 2.85 -1.88
N MET A 119 -19.56 2.15 -1.10
CA MET A 119 -20.02 1.30 -0.01
C MET A 119 -19.30 1.69 1.28
N GLU A 120 -20.01 1.56 2.39
CA GLU A 120 -19.42 1.66 3.73
C GLU A 120 -19.22 0.24 4.27
N CYS A 121 -18.00 -0.09 4.66
CA CYS A 121 -17.63 -1.39 5.18
C CYS A 121 -17.34 -1.32 6.68
N LYS A 122 -17.88 -2.29 7.43
CA LYS A 122 -17.54 -2.51 8.84
C LYS A 122 -17.40 -4.00 9.08
N GLU A 123 -16.26 -4.42 9.58
CA GLU A 123 -15.95 -5.81 9.92
C GLU A 123 -16.21 -6.76 8.75
N ASN A 124 -15.70 -6.42 7.56
CA ASN A 124 -15.92 -7.13 6.28
C ASN A 124 -17.32 -7.03 5.68
N ILE A 125 -18.29 -6.41 6.35
CA ILE A 125 -19.65 -6.24 5.85
C ILE A 125 -19.76 -4.88 5.17
N CYS A 126 -19.92 -4.88 3.85
CA CYS A 126 -20.07 -3.67 3.06
C CYS A 126 -21.53 -3.44 2.65
N LYS A 127 -22.03 -2.21 2.83
CA LYS A 127 -23.37 -1.81 2.41
C LYS A 127 -23.26 -0.64 1.44
N THR A 128 -24.04 -0.68 0.36
CA THR A 128 -24.14 0.45 -0.57
C THR A 128 -24.65 1.67 0.20
N VAL A 129 -23.94 2.78 0.06
CA VAL A 129 -24.44 4.06 0.53
C VAL A 129 -25.38 4.56 -0.57
N ASN A 130 -26.69 4.53 -0.31
CA ASN A 130 -27.68 5.15 -1.19
C ASN A 130 -27.51 6.67 -1.07
N GLN A 131 -26.58 7.24 -1.82
CA GLN A 131 -26.54 8.67 -2.08
C GLN A 131 -27.06 8.88 -3.50
N SER A 132 -28.18 9.61 -3.60
CA SER A 132 -28.56 10.31 -4.82
C SER A 132 -27.33 11.07 -5.32
N ILE A 133 -26.85 10.70 -6.50
CA ILE A 133 -25.92 11.53 -7.24
C ILE A 133 -26.81 12.61 -7.85
N ASP A 134 -26.99 13.71 -7.12
CA ASP A 134 -27.48 14.97 -7.69
C ASP A 134 -26.39 15.60 -8.56
#